data_AF-A0A833G9G7-F1
#
_entry.id   AF-A0A833G9G7-F1
#
_cell.length_a   1.000
_cell.length_b   1.000
_cell.length_c   1.000
_cell.angle_alpha   90.00
_cell.angle_beta   90.00
_cell.angle_gamma   90.00
#
_symmetry.space_group_name_H-M   'P 1'
#
loop_
_entity.id
_entity.type
_entity.pdbx_description
1 polymer ?
#
loop_
_entity_poly.entity_id
_entity_poly.type
_entity_poly.pdbx_seq_one_letter_code
_entity_poly.pdbx_strand_id
1 'polypeptide(L)'
;HLELAVLSDPSIPDAAKAVLARKVDDYRKTVARYESEPDTGEGKKELLVRAKEYEAKRDHALRQDPYFDYAEALLQIAIVLISVAIIAELGWLVAVGAMLGGIGVLLMVNGYLLLVEIPGLS
;
A
#
# COMPACT_ATOMS: atom_id res chain seq x y z
N HIS A 1 -14.30 -31.74 -0.66
CA HIS A 1 -13.93 -33.18 -0.75
C HIS A 1 -14.98 -34.14 -0.16
N LEU A 2 -15.76 -33.75 0.86
CA LEU A 2 -16.83 -34.59 1.44
C LEU A 2 -18.05 -34.82 0.51
N GLU A 3 -18.38 -33.86 -0.35
CA GLU A 3 -19.58 -33.94 -1.22
C GLU A 3 -19.44 -34.93 -2.39
N LEU A 4 -18.21 -35.13 -2.89
CA LEU A 4 -17.89 -36.11 -3.95
C LEU A 4 -18.02 -37.56 -3.45
N ALA A 5 -17.76 -37.79 -2.15
CA ALA A 5 -17.90 -39.09 -1.52
C ALA A 5 -19.38 -39.47 -1.34
N VAL A 6 -20.24 -38.51 -0.98
CA VAL A 6 -21.69 -38.72 -0.80
C VAL A 6 -22.41 -39.01 -2.13
N LEU A 7 -21.97 -38.40 -3.24
CA LEU A 7 -22.53 -38.68 -4.57
C LEU A 7 -22.11 -40.05 -5.12
N SER A 8 -20.96 -40.56 -4.69
CA SER A 8 -20.40 -41.86 -5.13
C SER A 8 -20.86 -43.03 -4.27
N ASP A 9 -21.63 -42.78 -3.22
CA ASP A 9 -22.18 -43.82 -2.35
C ASP A 9 -23.31 -44.59 -3.07
N PRO A 10 -23.24 -45.93 -3.17
CA PRO A 10 -24.27 -46.74 -3.82
C PRO A 10 -25.58 -46.85 -3.01
N SER A 11 -25.64 -46.35 -1.78
CA SER A 11 -26.82 -46.44 -0.90
C SER A 11 -27.80 -45.26 -1.02
N ILE A 12 -27.50 -44.25 -1.84
CA ILE A 12 -28.36 -43.08 -2.07
C ILE A 12 -29.26 -43.32 -3.32
N PRO A 13 -30.62 -43.21 -3.21
CA PRO A 13 -31.53 -43.35 -4.36
C PRO A 13 -31.22 -42.34 -5.48
N ASP A 14 -31.34 -42.74 -6.75
CA ASP A 14 -31.01 -41.88 -7.90
C ASP A 14 -31.74 -40.53 -7.91
N ALA A 15 -32.96 -40.49 -7.38
CA ALA A 15 -33.74 -39.26 -7.20
C ALA A 15 -33.07 -38.26 -6.23
N ALA A 16 -32.40 -38.75 -5.17
CA ALA A 16 -31.68 -37.91 -4.21
C ALA A 16 -30.34 -37.41 -4.79
N LYS A 17 -29.68 -38.19 -5.65
CA LYS A 17 -28.49 -37.75 -6.40
C LYS A 17 -28.82 -36.60 -7.37
N ALA A 18 -29.97 -36.68 -8.06
CA ALA A 18 -30.43 -35.63 -8.95
C ALA A 18 -30.79 -34.32 -8.21
N VAL A 19 -31.42 -34.42 -7.02
CA VAL A 19 -31.72 -33.25 -6.18
C VAL A 19 -30.46 -32.62 -5.61
N LEU A 20 -29.47 -33.44 -5.20
CA LEU A 20 -28.19 -32.94 -4.70
C LEU A 20 -27.37 -32.29 -5.82
N ALA A 21 -27.36 -32.87 -7.02
CA ALA A 21 -26.71 -32.28 -8.19
C ALA A 21 -27.32 -30.92 -8.58
N ARG A 22 -28.65 -30.78 -8.52
CA ARG A 22 -29.31 -29.48 -8.73
C ARG A 22 -28.93 -28.45 -7.66
N LYS A 23 -28.91 -28.85 -6.38
CA LYS A 23 -28.44 -27.96 -5.31
C LYS A 23 -27.00 -27.51 -5.54
N VAL A 24 -26.10 -28.44 -5.89
CA VAL A 24 -24.70 -28.11 -6.20
C VAL A 24 -24.60 -27.12 -7.37
N ASP A 25 -25.40 -27.30 -8.42
CA ASP A 25 -25.45 -26.37 -9.56
C ASP A 25 -25.96 -24.97 -9.15
N ASP A 26 -27.00 -24.90 -8.33
CA ASP A 26 -27.54 -23.64 -7.80
C ASP A 26 -26.54 -22.94 -6.86
N TYR A 27 -25.83 -23.69 -6.01
CA TYR A 27 -24.75 -23.14 -5.18
C TYR A 27 -23.58 -22.65 -6.04
N ARG A 28 -23.19 -23.38 -7.09
CA ARG A 28 -22.14 -22.95 -8.04
C ARG A 28 -22.54 -21.68 -8.79
N LYS A 29 -23.79 -21.57 -9.26
CA LYS A 29 -24.32 -20.36 -9.92
C LYS A 29 -24.36 -19.16 -8.97
N THR A 30 -24.74 -19.39 -7.72
CA THR A 30 -24.77 -18.34 -6.69
C THR A 30 -23.35 -17.87 -6.36
N VAL A 31 -22.40 -18.79 -6.19
CA VAL A 31 -20.97 -18.47 -5.99
C VAL A 31 -20.40 -17.72 -7.19
N ALA A 32 -20.72 -18.12 -8.42
CA ALA A 32 -20.29 -17.43 -9.63
C ALA A 32 -20.84 -15.99 -9.72
N ARG A 33 -22.09 -15.77 -9.26
CA ARG A 33 -22.69 -14.43 -9.18
C ARG A 33 -21.96 -13.54 -8.16
N TYR A 34 -21.57 -14.07 -7.00
CA TYR A 34 -20.76 -13.33 -6.01
C TYR A 34 -19.30 -13.09 -6.46
N GLU A 35 -18.80 -13.88 -7.42
CA GLU A 35 -17.44 -13.75 -7.92
C GLU A 35 -17.26 -12.63 -8.96
N SER A 36 -18.31 -12.13 -9.59
CA SER A 36 -18.21 -11.05 -10.58
C SER A 36 -19.56 -10.33 -10.77
N GLU A 37 -19.70 -9.16 -10.17
CA GLU A 37 -20.76 -8.19 -10.49
C GLU A 37 -20.11 -6.92 -11.09
N PRO A 38 -19.79 -6.94 -12.39
CA PRO A 38 -19.15 -5.81 -13.08
C PRO A 38 -20.03 -4.55 -13.21
N ASP A 39 -21.34 -4.66 -12.91
CA ASP A 39 -22.29 -3.54 -12.98
C ASP A 39 -22.23 -2.61 -11.74
N THR A 40 -21.87 -3.12 -10.56
CA THR A 40 -21.85 -2.32 -9.31
C THR A 40 -20.44 -1.92 -8.87
N GLY A 41 -19.38 -2.56 -9.36
CA GLY A 41 -18.02 -2.31 -8.86
C GLY A 41 -17.76 -2.91 -7.47
N GLU A 42 -18.72 -3.68 -6.94
CA GLU A 42 -18.71 -4.27 -5.59
C GLU A 42 -18.43 -5.79 -5.61
N GLY A 43 -18.15 -6.37 -6.77
CA GLY A 43 -17.69 -7.74 -6.85
C GLY A 43 -16.42 -7.93 -6.03
N LYS A 44 -16.33 -9.00 -5.22
CA LYS A 44 -15.17 -9.28 -4.36
C LYS A 44 -13.84 -9.21 -5.13
N LYS A 45 -13.84 -9.57 -6.42
CA LYS A 45 -12.66 -9.47 -7.31
C LYS A 45 -12.29 -8.03 -7.63
N GLU A 46 -13.24 -7.15 -7.92
CA GLU A 46 -12.99 -5.72 -8.19
C GLU A 46 -12.59 -4.96 -6.92
N LEU A 47 -13.18 -5.29 -5.77
CA LEU A 47 -12.76 -4.76 -4.48
C LEU A 47 -11.33 -5.18 -4.13
N LEU A 48 -10.93 -6.43 -4.43
CA LEU A 48 -9.56 -6.89 -4.25
C LEU A 48 -8.57 -6.22 -5.21
N VAL A 49 -8.97 -5.96 -6.46
CA VAL A 49 -8.13 -5.22 -7.42
C VAL A 49 -7.95 -3.77 -6.97
N ARG A 50 -9.03 -3.08 -6.61
CA ARG A 50 -8.95 -1.73 -6.03
C ARG A 50 -8.11 -1.71 -4.75
N ALA A 51 -8.29 -2.67 -3.86
CA ALA A 51 -7.49 -2.77 -2.63
C ALA A 51 -5.99 -2.91 -2.94
N LYS A 52 -5.62 -3.74 -3.93
CA LYS A 52 -4.23 -3.87 -4.38
C LYS A 52 -3.67 -2.59 -4.99
N GLU A 53 -4.47 -1.82 -5.71
CA GLU A 53 -4.05 -0.51 -6.23
C GLU A 53 -3.79 0.50 -5.10
N TYR A 54 -4.65 0.53 -4.08
CA TYR A 54 -4.42 1.37 -2.89
C TYR A 54 -3.19 0.90 -2.11
N GLU A 55 -2.96 -0.40 -2.03
CA GLU A 55 -1.78 -0.97 -1.39
C GLU A 55 -0.49 -0.57 -2.10
N ALA A 56 -0.46 -0.63 -3.44
CA ALA A 56 0.69 -0.18 -4.22
C ALA A 56 0.97 1.32 -4.06
N LYS A 57 -0.06 2.16 -3.97
CA LYS A 57 0.07 3.60 -3.69
C LYS A 57 0.58 3.86 -2.27
N ARG A 58 0.07 3.12 -1.28
CA ARG A 58 0.54 3.19 0.12
C ARG A 58 2.01 2.79 0.20
N ASP A 59 2.40 1.68 -0.41
CA ASP A 59 3.77 1.18 -0.38
C ASP A 59 4.75 2.09 -1.13
N HIS A 60 4.26 2.88 -2.10
CA HIS A 60 5.03 3.95 -2.69
C HIS A 60 5.19 5.13 -1.72
N ALA A 61 4.10 5.61 -1.11
CA ALA A 61 4.15 6.71 -0.15
C ALA A 61 5.01 6.38 1.08
N LEU A 62 4.89 5.16 1.63
CA LEU A 62 5.70 4.68 2.75
C LEU A 62 7.19 4.68 2.47
N ARG A 63 7.60 4.51 1.19
CA ARG A 63 9.02 4.62 0.80
C ARG A 63 9.51 6.05 0.70
N GLN A 64 8.60 7.02 0.48
CA GLN A 64 8.93 8.43 0.40
C GLN A 64 8.92 9.12 1.77
N ASP A 65 8.05 8.66 2.66
CA ASP A 65 7.77 9.24 3.98
C ASP A 65 9.04 9.60 4.78
N PRO A 66 10.02 8.68 4.94
CA PRO A 66 11.21 8.99 5.75
C PRO A 66 12.01 10.15 5.15
N TYR A 67 12.17 10.20 3.83
CA TYR A 67 12.96 11.25 3.17
C TYR A 67 12.38 12.64 3.42
N PHE A 68 11.05 12.77 3.42
CA PHE A 68 10.38 14.04 3.71
C PHE A 68 10.50 14.43 5.19
N ASP A 69 10.35 13.49 6.12
CA ASP A 69 10.53 13.75 7.55
C ASP A 69 11.94 14.25 7.88
N TYR A 70 12.97 13.60 7.33
CA TYR A 70 14.35 14.05 7.53
C TYR A 70 14.63 15.39 6.84
N ALA A 71 14.06 15.62 5.65
CA ALA A 71 14.20 16.90 4.95
C ALA A 71 13.60 18.05 5.77
N GLU A 72 12.40 17.85 6.34
CA GLU A 72 11.75 18.82 7.23
C GLU A 72 12.61 19.12 8.46
N ALA A 73 13.06 18.08 9.16
CA ALA A 73 13.87 18.22 10.36
C ALA A 73 15.18 18.98 10.08
N LEU A 74 15.88 18.64 9.00
CA LEU A 74 17.13 19.31 8.60
C LEU A 74 16.90 20.77 8.22
N LEU A 75 15.83 21.05 7.48
CA LEU A 75 15.48 22.41 7.09
C LEU A 75 15.13 23.26 8.31
N GLN A 76 14.40 22.70 9.27
CA GLN A 76 14.09 23.39 10.53
C GLN A 76 15.35 23.72 11.33
N ILE A 77 16.28 22.76 11.48
CA ILE A 77 17.57 23.00 12.14
C ILE A 77 18.37 24.07 11.40
N ALA A 78 18.42 24.01 10.06
CA ALA A 78 19.12 24.98 9.23
C ALA A 78 18.61 26.40 9.45
N ILE A 79 17.28 26.58 9.44
CA ILE A 79 16.64 27.89 9.67
C ILE A 79 16.96 28.41 11.07
N VAL A 80 16.87 27.55 12.10
CA VAL A 80 17.21 27.92 13.48
C VAL A 80 18.68 28.34 13.59
N LEU A 81 19.61 27.56 13.03
CA LEU A 81 21.04 27.89 13.07
C LEU A 81 21.36 29.20 12.36
N ILE A 82 20.76 29.45 11.19
CA ILE A 82 20.94 30.71 10.47
C ILE A 82 20.39 31.88 11.29
N SER A 83 19.23 31.74 11.94
CA SER A 83 18.68 32.79 12.80
C SER A 83 19.60 33.11 13.99
N VAL A 84 20.19 32.10 14.62
CA VAL A 84 21.15 32.26 15.73
C VAL A 84 22.47 32.86 15.22
N ALA A 85 22.92 32.47 14.03
CA ALA A 85 24.15 32.98 13.43
C ALA A 85 24.10 34.50 13.19
N ILE A 86 22.95 35.02 12.76
CA ILE A 86 22.74 36.46 12.55
C ILE A 86 22.83 37.21 13.87
N ILE A 87 22.19 36.69 14.93
CA ILE A 87 22.17 37.33 16.25
C ILE A 87 23.54 37.28 16.93
N ALA A 88 24.26 36.17 16.79
CA ALA A 88 25.56 35.97 17.43
C ALA A 88 26.75 36.50 16.61
N GLU A 89 26.51 37.04 15.40
CA GLU A 89 27.54 37.45 14.43
C GLU A 89 28.56 36.34 14.11
N LEU A 90 28.14 35.07 14.25
CA LEU A 90 28.96 33.90 14.02
C LEU A 90 28.80 33.40 12.59
N GLY A 91 29.55 33.98 11.65
CA GLY A 91 29.45 33.66 10.22
C GLY A 91 29.65 32.18 9.87
N TRP A 92 30.40 31.42 10.68
CA TRP A 92 30.58 29.98 10.45
C TRP A 92 29.29 29.16 10.66
N LEU A 93 28.38 29.63 11.54
CA LEU A 93 27.09 28.98 11.74
C LEU A 93 26.17 29.12 10.52
N VAL A 94 26.31 30.21 9.75
CA VAL A 94 25.60 30.37 8.47
C VAL A 94 26.03 29.28 7.49
N ALA A 95 27.33 28.96 7.42
CA ALA A 95 27.83 27.91 6.53
C ALA A 95 27.30 26.52 6.93
N VAL A 96 27.26 26.22 8.23
CA VAL A 96 26.69 24.95 8.74
C VAL A 96 25.19 24.88 8.47
N GLY A 97 24.44 25.95 8.76
CA GLY A 97 23.01 26.02 8.48
C GLY A 97 22.70 25.88 6.99
N ALA A 98 23.45 26.56 6.13
CA ALA A 98 23.31 26.46 4.68
C ALA A 98 23.61 25.04 4.16
N MET A 99 24.62 24.36 4.71
CA MET A 99 24.91 22.96 4.39
C MET A 99 23.73 22.06 4.76
N LEU A 100 23.22 22.16 6.00
CA LEU A 100 22.10 21.35 6.47
C LEU A 100 20.82 21.61 5.67
N GLY A 101 20.55 22.87 5.34
CA GLY A 101 19.41 23.24 4.49
C GLY A 101 19.55 22.69 3.08
N GLY A 102 20.77 22.72 2.52
CA GLY A 102 21.06 22.10 1.22
C GLY A 102 20.83 20.59 1.23
N ILE A 103 21.29 19.89 2.28
CA ILE A 103 21.04 18.44 2.44
C ILE A 103 19.54 18.16 2.56
N GLY A 104 18.80 18.96 3.35
CA GLY A 104 17.34 18.83 3.47
C GLY A 104 16.62 18.97 2.13
N VAL A 105 16.98 19.98 1.33
CA VAL A 105 16.41 20.15 -0.03
C VAL A 105 16.75 18.97 -0.93
N LEU A 106 17.98 18.46 -0.88
CA LEU A 106 18.37 17.28 -1.67
C LEU A 106 17.59 16.04 -1.26
N LEU A 107 17.35 15.83 0.03
CA LEU A 107 16.53 14.72 0.53
C LEU A 107 15.07 14.86 0.11
N MET A 108 14.52 16.08 0.12
CA MET A 108 13.15 16.33 -0.38
C MET A 108 13.03 15.99 -1.87
N VAL A 109 14.00 16.41 -2.69
CA VAL A 109 14.05 16.10 -4.13
C VAL A 109 14.22 14.59 -4.35
N ASN A 110 15.11 13.95 -3.58
CA ASN A 110 15.31 12.51 -3.66
C ASN A 110 14.08 11.72 -3.20
N GLY A 111 13.38 12.15 -2.15
CA GLY A 111 12.14 11.53 -1.68
C GLY A 111 11.02 11.64 -2.71
N TYR A 112 10.91 12.78 -3.40
CA TYR A 112 9.94 12.96 -4.48
C TYR A 112 10.23 12.06 -5.68
N LEU A 113 11.49 11.96 -6.10
CA LEU A 113 11.88 11.22 -7.30
C LEU A 113 12.24 9.75 -7.04
N LEU A 114 12.45 9.35 -5.78
CA LEU A 114 12.97 8.04 -5.34
C LEU A 114 14.19 7.58 -6.16
N LEU A 115 15.14 8.48 -6.41
CA LEU A 115 16.30 8.20 -7.28
C LEU A 115 17.35 7.33 -6.61
N VAL A 116 17.57 7.53 -5.31
CA VAL A 116 18.59 6.83 -4.53
C VAL A 116 17.95 6.27 -3.26
N GLU A 117 18.00 4.96 -3.11
CA GLU A 117 17.69 4.27 -1.86
C GLU A 117 18.91 4.37 -0.95
N ILE A 118 18.85 5.24 0.07
CA ILE A 118 19.94 5.39 1.02
C ILE A 118 19.77 4.32 2.10
N PRO A 119 20.75 3.40 2.30
CA PRO A 119 20.64 2.36 3.30
C PRO A 119 20.52 2.97 4.70
N GLY A 120 19.38 2.72 5.36
CA GLY A 120 19.01 3.31 6.66
C GLY A 120 17.88 4.35 6.61
N LEU A 121 17.49 4.81 5.42
CA LEU A 121 16.36 5.73 5.15
C LEU A 121 15.24 5.08 4.32
N SER A 122 15.48 3.88 3.78
CA SER A 122 14.56 3.06 2.96
C SER A 122 13.80 2.01 3.76
#